data_AF-A0A948ABI8-F1
#
_entry.id   AF-A0A948ABI8-F1
#
_cell.length_a   1.000
_cell.length_b   1.000
_cell.length_c   1.000
_cell.angle_alpha   90.00
_cell.angle_beta   90.00
_cell.angle_gamma   90.00
#
_symmetry.space_group_name_H-M   'P 1'
#
loop_
_entity.id
_entity.type
_entity.pdbx_description
1 polymer ?
#
loop_
_entity_poly.entity_id
_entity_poly.type
_entity_poly.pdbx_seq_one_letter_code
_entity_poly.pdbx_strand_id
1 'polypeptide(L)'
;MSLSLFIIAALVLYSILSVVYVYHWRGQARYPSFSQYLRKSWPVFAPLNCLLYMATKAKARRPVLDATYLQNISVLRDNWQLIREEALALQASGIFEQIKTPGSAGYYDVGFRTFYKRGWSKFYLMWYGTTHNSAQRLCPKTLALLKQVPGVQGAMFSILPPGSELSLHSDPMASSLRYHLGLDTPNSTDCYINVDGTNCSWYNGQDFVFDETYPHHAKNNSQASRLILMCDVERPMNLVGRIFNLLYRLMIKGTLVPNSTEDQRGVFSALFASMAPLRQSTLKLRAERRNLYKALKITLNTSLLAILFALLFAFFSLFESFLSARLWL
;
A
#
# COMPACT_ATOMS: atom_id res chain seq x y z
N MET A 1 14.87 -10.60 36.13
CA MET A 1 13.97 -10.56 34.95
C MET A 1 14.40 -11.67 34.02
N SER A 2 13.51 -12.57 33.57
CA SER A 2 13.89 -13.64 32.62
C SER A 2 14.35 -13.05 31.28
N LEU A 3 15.12 -13.81 30.49
CA LEU A 3 15.57 -13.36 29.18
C LEU A 3 14.38 -13.13 28.23
N SER A 4 13.29 -13.89 28.39
CA SER A 4 12.05 -13.66 27.66
C SER A 4 11.39 -12.31 27.99
N LEU A 5 11.28 -11.96 29.27
CA LEU A 5 10.73 -10.67 29.72
C LEU A 5 11.64 -9.50 29.27
N PHE A 6 12.95 -9.69 29.48
CA PHE A 6 14.04 -9.22 28.64
C PHE A 6 13.68 -8.59 27.28
N ILE A 7 13.61 -9.53 26.34
CA ILE A 7 13.41 -9.34 24.91
C ILE A 7 12.06 -8.69 24.63
N ILE A 8 10.99 -9.10 25.31
CA ILE A 8 9.66 -8.53 25.11
C ILE A 8 9.65 -7.04 25.49
N ALA A 9 10.24 -6.68 26.63
CA ALA A 9 10.34 -5.28 27.05
C ALA A 9 11.15 -4.45 26.04
N ALA A 10 12.27 -5.00 25.54
CA ALA A 10 13.08 -4.35 24.50
C ALA A 10 12.31 -4.16 23.19
N LEU A 11 11.53 -5.15 22.74
CA LEU A 11 10.71 -5.07 21.53
C LEU A 11 9.59 -4.05 21.67
N VAL A 12 8.94 -3.98 22.83
CA VAL A 12 7.92 -2.97 23.13
C VAL A 12 8.53 -1.57 23.12
N LEU A 13 9.67 -1.38 23.79
CA LEU A 13 10.38 -0.11 23.80
C LEU A 13 10.81 0.31 22.39
N TYR A 14 11.42 -0.59 21.63
CA TYR A 14 11.78 -0.36 20.23
C TYR A 14 10.56 0.05 19.38
N SER A 15 9.42 -0.61 19.61
CA SER A 15 8.20 -0.32 18.87
C SER A 15 7.66 1.07 19.18
N ILE A 16 7.63 1.45 20.46
CA ILE A 16 7.24 2.80 20.91
C ILE A 16 8.19 3.84 20.29
N LEU A 17 9.50 3.66 20.43
CA LEU A 17 10.49 4.58 19.89
C LEU A 17 10.40 4.72 18.37
N SER A 18 10.09 3.64 17.66
CA SER A 18 9.87 3.66 16.20
C SER A 18 8.63 4.47 15.81
N VAL A 19 7.52 4.32 16.55
CA VAL A 19 6.31 5.11 16.32
C VAL A 19 6.57 6.59 16.60
N VAL A 20 7.26 6.91 17.71
CA VAL A 20 7.64 8.30 18.05
C VAL A 20 8.58 8.86 16.97
N TYR A 21 9.57 8.07 16.52
CA TYR A 21 10.47 8.42 15.42
C TYR A 21 9.69 8.83 14.16
N VAL A 22 8.81 7.95 13.69
CA VAL A 22 8.02 8.16 12.47
C VAL A 22 7.09 9.36 12.61
N TYR A 23 6.45 9.53 13.76
CA TYR A 23 5.51 10.62 13.97
C TYR A 23 6.19 12.00 14.05
N HIS A 24 7.35 12.10 14.71
CA HIS A 24 8.00 13.39 14.99
C HIS A 24 9.11 13.77 14.01
N TRP A 25 9.85 12.81 13.44
CA TRP A 25 11.11 13.08 12.73
C TRP A 25 11.19 12.50 11.32
N ARG A 26 10.31 11.58 10.92
CA ARG A 26 10.29 11.06 9.55
C ARG A 26 9.69 12.10 8.59
N GLY A 27 10.56 12.78 7.85
CA GLY A 27 10.16 13.80 6.86
C GLY A 27 9.86 15.16 7.49
N GLN A 28 9.28 16.07 6.72
CA GLN A 28 8.91 17.44 7.10
C GLN A 28 7.41 17.63 7.32
N ALA A 29 6.55 16.94 6.56
CA ALA A 29 5.11 17.03 6.70
C ALA A 29 4.63 16.42 8.02
N ARG A 30 3.64 17.04 8.65
CA ARG A 30 3.11 16.58 9.95
C ARG A 30 1.60 16.40 9.89
N TYR A 31 1.13 15.43 10.67
CA TYR A 31 -0.28 15.25 10.91
C TYR A 31 -0.78 16.32 11.88
N PRO A 32 -1.95 16.93 11.65
CA PRO A 32 -2.59 17.85 12.59
C PRO A 32 -2.74 17.32 14.02
N SER A 33 -2.79 15.99 14.21
CA SER A 33 -2.82 15.38 15.54
C SER A 33 -2.33 13.93 15.52
N PHE A 34 -1.89 13.44 16.68
CA PHE A 34 -1.52 12.03 16.86
C PHE A 34 -2.68 11.08 16.57
N SER A 35 -3.91 11.44 16.94
CA SER A 35 -5.12 10.67 16.62
C SER A 35 -5.36 10.53 15.11
N GLN A 36 -4.99 11.53 14.31
CA GLN A 36 -5.07 11.42 12.86
C GLN A 36 -3.98 10.49 12.32
N TYR A 37 -2.75 10.62 12.80
CA TYR A 37 -1.63 9.72 12.46
C TYR A 37 -1.99 8.25 12.72
N LEU A 38 -2.50 7.92 13.92
CA LEU A 38 -2.93 6.56 14.27
C LEU A 38 -3.98 5.99 13.30
N ARG A 39 -4.84 6.85 12.73
CA ARG A 39 -5.91 6.44 11.80
C ARG A 39 -5.46 6.39 10.34
N LYS A 40 -4.35 7.02 9.97
CA LYS A 40 -3.98 7.31 8.57
C LYS A 40 -2.61 6.77 8.15
N SER A 41 -1.78 6.30 9.08
CA SER A 41 -0.37 5.99 8.82
C SER A 41 0.09 4.63 9.33
N TRP A 42 -0.85 3.77 9.73
CA TRP A 42 -0.58 2.38 10.18
C TRP A 42 0.66 2.24 11.09
N PRO A 43 0.67 2.90 12.28
CA PRO A 43 1.84 2.97 13.17
C PRO A 43 2.37 1.60 13.61
N VAL A 44 1.54 0.55 13.56
CA VAL A 44 1.95 -0.83 13.84
C VAL A 44 3.11 -1.31 12.96
N PHE A 45 3.27 -0.75 11.76
CA PHE A 45 4.38 -1.08 10.86
C PHE A 45 5.61 -0.19 11.04
N ALA A 46 5.54 0.86 11.88
CA ALA A 46 6.68 1.74 12.15
C ALA A 46 7.96 0.98 12.57
N PRO A 47 7.92 -0.05 13.43
CA PRO A 47 9.12 -0.76 13.84
C PRO A 47 9.81 -1.46 12.65
N LEU A 48 9.03 -2.16 11.82
CA LEU A 48 9.57 -2.80 10.61
C LEU A 48 10.05 -1.75 9.60
N ASN A 49 9.30 -0.66 9.42
CA ASN A 49 9.68 0.42 8.52
C ASN A 49 10.99 1.08 8.93
N CYS A 50 11.27 1.27 10.23
CA CYS A 50 12.55 1.78 10.71
C CYS A 50 13.72 0.89 10.25
N LEU A 51 13.58 -0.43 10.34
CA LEU A 51 14.58 -1.38 9.80
C LEU A 51 14.77 -1.21 8.29
N LEU A 52 13.65 -1.10 7.55
CA LEU A 52 13.68 -0.93 6.10
C LEU A 52 14.28 0.43 5.69
N TYR A 53 14.03 1.51 6.42
CA TYR A 53 14.65 2.82 6.20
C TYR A 53 16.17 2.74 6.37
N MET A 54 16.64 2.07 7.42
CA MET A 54 18.08 1.84 7.63
C MET A 54 18.68 0.99 6.51
N ALA A 55 17.96 -0.03 6.04
CA ALA A 55 18.38 -0.89 4.94
C ALA A 55 18.30 -0.22 3.55
N THR A 56 17.56 0.87 3.41
CA THR A 56 17.40 1.63 2.16
C THR A 56 18.71 2.33 1.80
N LYS A 57 19.15 2.20 0.55
CA LYS A 57 20.36 2.88 0.03
C LYS A 57 20.17 4.39 0.10
N ALA A 58 21.24 5.13 0.43
CA ALA A 58 21.18 6.58 0.65
C ALA A 58 20.48 7.37 -0.48
N LYS A 59 20.75 7.00 -1.74
CA LYS A 59 20.14 7.63 -2.92
C LYS A 59 18.61 7.52 -3.00
N ALA A 60 18.01 6.55 -2.30
CA ALA A 60 16.59 6.26 -2.32
C ALA A 60 15.84 6.66 -1.03
N ARG A 61 16.48 7.45 -0.15
CA ARG A 61 15.86 7.89 1.12
C ARG A 61 15.03 9.17 0.99
N ARG A 62 15.10 9.85 -0.16
CA ARG A 62 14.36 11.09 -0.42
C ARG A 62 12.86 10.80 -0.64
N PRO A 63 11.96 11.76 -0.34
CA PRO A 63 10.52 11.57 -0.55
C PRO A 63 10.15 11.40 -2.01
N VAL A 64 10.81 12.13 -2.92
CA VAL A 64 10.61 12.05 -4.36
C VAL A 64 11.95 11.78 -5.03
N LEU A 65 11.92 10.93 -6.05
CA LEU A 65 13.06 10.32 -6.71
C LEU A 65 12.80 10.28 -8.23
N ASP A 66 13.88 10.39 -8.99
CA ASP A 66 13.85 10.05 -10.41
C ASP A 66 13.87 8.52 -10.59
N ALA A 67 13.15 8.02 -11.61
CA ALA A 67 12.98 6.58 -11.82
C ALA A 67 14.19 5.88 -12.47
N THR A 68 15.23 6.60 -12.90
CA THR A 68 16.43 6.10 -13.63
C THR A 68 17.21 5.01 -12.92
N TYR A 69 17.00 4.79 -11.61
CA TYR A 69 17.60 3.64 -10.91
C TYR A 69 16.97 2.29 -11.32
N LEU A 70 15.79 2.31 -11.95
CA LEU A 70 15.09 1.13 -12.44
C LEU A 70 15.60 0.78 -13.84
N GLN A 71 16.01 -0.48 -13.99
CA GLN A 71 16.44 -1.00 -15.29
C GLN A 71 15.32 -0.92 -16.33
N ASN A 72 15.65 -0.40 -17.52
CA ASN A 72 14.75 -0.26 -18.67
C ASN A 72 13.49 0.59 -18.44
N ILE A 73 13.46 1.44 -17.42
CA ILE A 73 12.27 2.23 -17.12
C ILE A 73 11.83 3.16 -18.26
N SER A 74 12.77 3.60 -19.09
CA SER A 74 12.50 4.45 -20.25
C SER A 74 11.52 3.81 -21.23
N VAL A 75 11.49 2.47 -21.34
CA VAL A 75 10.54 1.75 -22.20
C VAL A 75 9.09 2.13 -21.88
N LEU A 76 8.76 2.38 -20.61
CA LEU A 76 7.40 2.83 -20.24
C LEU A 76 7.15 4.28 -20.66
N ARG A 77 8.15 5.16 -20.49
CA ARG A 77 8.05 6.56 -20.90
C ARG A 77 7.96 6.68 -22.41
N ASP A 78 8.86 6.05 -23.15
CA ASP A 78 8.95 6.16 -24.60
C ASP A 78 7.71 5.60 -25.32
N ASN A 79 6.97 4.72 -24.64
CA ASN A 79 5.75 4.10 -25.15
C ASN A 79 4.48 4.53 -24.38
N TRP A 80 4.50 5.68 -23.70
CA TRP A 80 3.40 6.12 -22.85
C TRP A 80 2.08 6.28 -23.63
N GLN A 81 2.12 6.67 -24.91
CA GLN A 81 0.93 6.81 -25.74
C GLN A 81 0.26 5.45 -25.99
N LEU A 82 1.03 4.40 -26.25
CA LEU A 82 0.51 3.04 -26.44
C LEU A 82 -0.13 2.52 -25.15
N ILE A 83 0.50 2.79 -24.00
CA ILE A 83 -0.06 2.45 -22.69
C ILE A 83 -1.37 3.22 -22.46
N ARG A 84 -1.40 4.51 -22.82
CA ARG A 84 -2.59 5.35 -22.73
C ARG A 84 -3.74 4.82 -23.59
N GLU A 85 -3.48 4.36 -24.81
CA GLU A 85 -4.51 3.83 -25.71
C GLU A 85 -5.27 2.66 -25.07
N GLU A 86 -4.57 1.67 -24.51
CA GLU A 86 -5.21 0.54 -23.83
C GLU A 86 -5.95 1.00 -22.56
N ALA A 87 -5.40 1.95 -21.81
CA ALA A 87 -6.03 2.50 -20.62
C ALA A 87 -7.32 3.30 -20.94
N LEU A 88 -7.33 4.08 -22.02
CA LEU A 88 -8.51 4.81 -22.50
C LEU A 88 -9.57 3.86 -23.06
N ALA A 89 -9.17 2.77 -23.73
CA ALA A 89 -10.10 1.74 -24.18
C ALA A 89 -10.85 1.09 -23.01
N LEU A 90 -10.15 0.78 -21.91
CA LEU A 90 -10.76 0.31 -20.66
C LEU A 90 -11.74 1.33 -20.05
N GLN A 91 -11.39 2.63 -20.12
CA GLN A 91 -12.25 3.70 -19.64
C GLN A 91 -13.51 3.83 -20.47
N ALA A 92 -13.38 3.81 -21.80
CA ALA A 92 -14.51 3.85 -22.73
C ALA A 92 -15.44 2.64 -22.59
N SER A 93 -14.91 1.46 -22.24
CA SER A 93 -15.71 0.25 -22.02
C SER A 93 -16.44 0.22 -20.67
N GLY A 94 -16.26 1.24 -19.82
CA GLY A 94 -16.92 1.36 -18.52
C GLY A 94 -16.40 0.41 -17.43
N ILE A 95 -15.28 -0.28 -17.64
CA ILE A 95 -14.74 -1.27 -16.68
C ILE A 95 -14.39 -0.61 -15.33
N PHE A 96 -13.84 0.61 -15.35
CA PHE A 96 -13.53 1.34 -14.12
C PHE A 96 -14.77 1.64 -13.28
N GLU A 97 -15.94 1.85 -13.90
CA GLU A 97 -17.19 2.03 -13.16
C GLU A 97 -17.71 0.70 -12.62
N GLN A 98 -17.65 -0.38 -13.42
CA GLN A 98 -18.05 -1.72 -13.01
C GLN A 98 -17.27 -2.23 -11.78
N ILE A 99 -15.96 -2.00 -11.73
CA ILE A 99 -15.10 -2.41 -10.60
C ILE A 99 -15.52 -1.73 -9.29
N LYS A 100 -16.01 -0.48 -9.35
CA LYS A 100 -16.46 0.28 -8.18
C LYS A 100 -17.86 -0.11 -7.70
N THR A 101 -18.64 -0.83 -8.51
CA THR A 101 -20.02 -1.18 -8.19
C THR A 101 -20.09 -2.18 -7.03
N PRO A 102 -20.92 -1.94 -5.99
CA PRO A 102 -21.13 -2.90 -4.92
C PRO A 102 -21.51 -4.29 -5.46
N GLY A 103 -20.82 -5.33 -4.99
CA GLY A 103 -21.03 -6.72 -5.43
C GLY A 103 -20.13 -7.16 -6.58
N SER A 104 -19.37 -6.25 -7.22
CA SER A 104 -18.37 -6.63 -8.21
C SER A 104 -17.20 -7.40 -7.57
N ALA A 105 -16.45 -8.13 -8.40
CA ALA A 105 -15.28 -8.89 -7.94
C ALA A 105 -14.20 -7.99 -7.31
N GLY A 106 -14.01 -6.79 -7.86
CA GLY A 106 -13.00 -5.79 -7.43
C GLY A 106 -13.49 -4.80 -6.36
N TYR A 107 -14.74 -4.90 -5.91
CA TYR A 107 -15.30 -4.00 -4.90
C TYR A 107 -14.65 -4.17 -3.52
N TYR A 108 -14.32 -5.41 -3.15
CA TYR A 108 -13.78 -5.77 -1.83
C TYR A 108 -12.27 -5.64 -1.75
N ASP A 109 -11.78 -4.46 -2.12
CA ASP A 109 -10.37 -4.17 -2.10
C ASP A 109 -9.86 -3.84 -0.69
N VAL A 110 -8.90 -4.62 -0.19
CA VAL A 110 -8.36 -4.49 1.17
C VAL A 110 -7.57 -3.18 1.33
N GLY A 111 -6.84 -2.75 0.29
CA GLY A 111 -5.94 -1.61 0.34
C GLY A 111 -6.60 -0.28 -0.01
N PHE A 112 -7.60 -0.30 -0.89
CA PHE A 112 -8.01 0.93 -1.58
C PHE A 112 -9.52 1.22 -1.61
N ARG A 113 -10.36 0.40 -0.97
CA ARG A 113 -11.83 0.63 -0.96
C ARG A 113 -12.24 1.99 -0.38
N THR A 114 -11.44 2.58 0.51
CA THR A 114 -11.72 3.91 1.07
C THR A 114 -11.70 5.02 0.04
N PHE A 115 -10.99 4.82 -1.08
CA PHE A 115 -10.85 5.83 -2.14
C PHE A 115 -12.03 5.85 -3.11
N TYR A 116 -12.79 4.76 -3.24
CA TYR A 116 -14.01 4.70 -4.07
C TYR A 116 -15.07 5.73 -3.66
N LYS A 117 -15.08 6.16 -2.39
CA LYS A 117 -16.01 7.20 -1.89
C LYS A 117 -15.90 8.54 -2.61
N ARG A 118 -14.77 8.81 -3.26
CA ARG A 118 -14.52 10.05 -4.02
C ARG A 118 -14.35 9.76 -5.51
N GLY A 119 -14.92 8.66 -6.00
CA GLY A 119 -14.98 8.29 -7.41
C GLY A 119 -13.68 7.70 -7.98
N TRP A 120 -12.60 7.68 -7.21
CA TRP A 120 -11.32 7.07 -7.60
C TRP A 120 -11.53 5.63 -8.05
N SER A 121 -10.93 5.25 -9.18
CA SER A 121 -11.02 3.89 -9.71
C SER A 121 -9.66 3.38 -10.15
N LYS A 122 -9.58 2.07 -10.34
CA LYS A 122 -8.37 1.39 -10.78
C LYS A 122 -8.66 0.12 -11.57
N PHE A 123 -7.65 -0.33 -12.30
CA PHE A 123 -7.62 -1.60 -13.01
C PHE A 123 -6.25 -2.24 -12.85
N TYR A 124 -6.18 -3.39 -12.18
CA TYR A 124 -4.92 -4.09 -11.94
C TYR A 124 -4.41 -4.76 -13.22
N LEU A 125 -3.11 -4.64 -13.47
CA LEU A 125 -2.41 -5.31 -14.57
C LEU A 125 -1.69 -6.55 -14.04
N MET A 126 -0.88 -6.35 -13.00
CA MET A 126 -0.15 -7.39 -12.31
C MET A 126 0.03 -7.05 -10.83
N TRP A 127 0.19 -8.08 -10.02
CA TRP A 127 0.39 -7.98 -8.58
C TRP A 127 1.32 -9.07 -8.08
N TYR A 128 2.53 -8.67 -7.72
CA TYR A 128 3.55 -9.48 -7.03
C TYR A 128 3.68 -10.92 -7.56
N GLY A 129 4.02 -11.01 -8.85
CA GLY A 129 4.26 -12.28 -9.54
C GLY A 129 3.01 -12.94 -10.14
N THR A 130 1.84 -12.30 -10.06
CA THR A 130 0.63 -12.74 -10.77
C THR A 130 0.17 -11.67 -11.74
N THR A 131 -0.04 -12.05 -13.01
CA THR A 131 -0.70 -11.20 -14.01
C THR A 131 -2.20 -11.48 -14.00
N HIS A 132 -3.02 -10.44 -14.11
CA HIS A 132 -4.48 -10.59 -14.17
C HIS A 132 -4.89 -11.10 -15.55
N ASN A 133 -5.80 -12.07 -15.60
CA ASN A 133 -6.32 -12.64 -16.85
C ASN A 133 -7.08 -11.57 -17.64
N SER A 134 -7.84 -10.72 -16.94
CA SER A 134 -8.48 -9.54 -17.52
C SER A 134 -7.48 -8.62 -18.21
N ALA A 135 -6.32 -8.37 -17.58
CA ALA A 135 -5.26 -7.56 -18.14
C ALA A 135 -4.54 -8.22 -19.32
N GLN A 136 -4.35 -9.53 -19.31
CA GLN A 136 -3.78 -10.26 -20.46
C GLN A 136 -4.63 -10.06 -21.71
N ARG A 137 -5.95 -10.08 -21.54
CA ARG A 137 -6.92 -9.91 -22.63
C ARG A 137 -7.03 -8.46 -23.10
N LEU A 138 -7.04 -7.51 -22.16
CA LEU A 138 -7.39 -6.12 -22.44
C LEU A 138 -6.20 -5.18 -22.60
N CYS A 139 -5.05 -5.51 -22.04
CA CYS A 139 -3.84 -4.68 -22.07
C CYS A 139 -2.57 -5.47 -22.42
N PRO A 140 -2.59 -6.32 -23.47
CA PRO A 140 -1.46 -7.18 -23.80
C PRO A 140 -0.19 -6.38 -24.13
N LYS A 141 -0.30 -5.22 -24.77
CA LYS A 141 0.88 -4.42 -25.16
C LYS A 141 1.52 -3.77 -23.93
N THR A 142 0.71 -3.23 -23.03
CA THR A 142 1.20 -2.68 -21.74
C THR A 142 1.90 -3.76 -20.93
N LEU A 143 1.34 -4.98 -20.86
CA LEU A 143 1.98 -6.10 -20.15
C LEU A 143 3.32 -6.51 -20.78
N ALA A 144 3.43 -6.49 -22.12
CA ALA A 144 4.68 -6.77 -22.81
C ALA A 144 5.78 -5.72 -22.49
N LEU A 145 5.41 -4.46 -22.32
CA LEU A 145 6.33 -3.39 -21.88
C LEU A 145 6.73 -3.57 -20.41
N LEU A 146 5.76 -3.84 -19.52
CA LEU A 146 6.02 -4.05 -18.10
C LEU A 146 6.97 -5.23 -17.85
N LYS A 147 6.88 -6.30 -18.66
CA LYS A 147 7.79 -7.45 -18.57
C LYS A 147 9.26 -7.08 -18.79
N GLN A 148 9.56 -5.99 -19.50
CA GLN A 148 10.91 -5.52 -19.77
C GLN A 148 11.51 -4.71 -18.60
N VAL A 149 10.70 -4.38 -17.58
CA VAL A 149 11.09 -3.59 -16.41
C VAL A 149 11.01 -4.48 -15.15
N PRO A 150 12.03 -5.31 -14.86
CA PRO A 150 11.98 -6.32 -13.79
C PRO A 150 11.80 -5.72 -12.39
N GLY A 151 12.11 -4.42 -12.23
CA GLY A 151 11.89 -3.68 -10.98
C GLY A 151 10.40 -3.45 -10.64
N VAL A 152 9.47 -3.62 -11.59
CA VAL A 152 8.02 -3.48 -11.35
C VAL A 152 7.48 -4.76 -10.71
N GLN A 153 6.91 -4.63 -9.52
CA GLN A 153 6.33 -5.76 -8.77
C GLN A 153 4.81 -5.77 -8.84
N GLY A 154 4.18 -4.61 -8.88
CA GLY A 154 2.74 -4.45 -9.10
C GLY A 154 2.48 -3.29 -10.06
N ALA A 155 1.44 -3.39 -10.87
CA ALA A 155 1.06 -2.33 -11.79
C ALA A 155 -0.46 -2.27 -11.93
N MET A 156 -0.99 -1.05 -12.02
CA MET A 156 -2.41 -0.79 -12.23
C MET A 156 -2.60 0.55 -12.94
N PHE A 157 -3.69 0.68 -13.69
CA PHE A 157 -4.19 1.99 -14.08
C PHE A 157 -4.98 2.60 -12.92
N SER A 158 -4.86 3.92 -12.75
CA SER A 158 -5.52 4.65 -11.66
C SER A 158 -6.13 5.95 -12.17
N ILE A 159 -7.45 6.10 -11.96
CA ILE A 159 -8.22 7.29 -12.33
C ILE A 159 -8.56 8.09 -11.09
N LEU A 160 -8.20 9.37 -11.12
CA LEU A 160 -8.59 10.37 -10.12
C LEU A 160 -9.55 11.38 -10.77
N PRO A 161 -10.86 11.37 -10.43
CA PRO A 161 -11.85 12.24 -11.07
C PRO A 161 -11.63 13.74 -10.81
N PRO A 162 -12.27 14.64 -11.59
CA PRO A 162 -12.33 16.07 -11.29
C PRO A 162 -12.85 16.36 -9.88
N GLY A 163 -12.32 17.40 -9.24
CA GLY A 163 -12.71 17.82 -7.89
C GLY A 163 -12.41 16.85 -6.76
N SER A 164 -11.69 15.75 -7.02
CA SER A 164 -11.42 14.72 -6.02
C SER A 164 -10.15 14.98 -5.21
N GLU A 165 -10.12 14.47 -4.00
CA GLU A 165 -8.98 14.60 -3.09
C GLU A 165 -8.74 13.27 -2.37
N LEU A 166 -7.47 12.90 -2.19
CA LEU A 166 -7.02 11.90 -1.24
C LEU A 166 -6.40 12.62 -0.05
N SER A 167 -7.04 12.53 1.10
CA SER A 167 -6.58 13.11 2.36
C SER A 167 -5.18 12.64 2.74
N LEU A 168 -4.45 13.43 3.53
CA LEU A 168 -3.15 13.07 4.09
C LEU A 168 -3.14 11.66 4.72
N HIS A 169 -2.22 10.83 4.23
CA HIS A 169 -1.98 9.46 4.69
C HIS A 169 -0.52 9.04 4.44
N SER A 170 -0.15 7.88 4.99
CA SER A 170 1.10 7.20 4.70
C SER A 170 0.79 5.73 4.50
N ASP A 171 1.40 5.13 3.49
CA ASP A 171 1.23 3.71 3.19
C ASP A 171 1.96 2.86 4.24
N PRO A 172 1.47 1.63 4.48
CA PRO A 172 1.87 0.87 5.66
C PRO A 172 3.33 0.42 5.64
N MET A 173 3.92 0.17 4.48
CA MET A 173 5.14 -0.63 4.38
C MET A 173 6.18 -0.02 3.44
N ALA A 174 7.41 0.14 3.93
CA ALA A 174 8.57 0.69 3.21
C ALA A 174 9.27 -0.35 2.31
N SER A 175 8.54 -1.33 1.79
CA SER A 175 9.09 -2.43 1.00
C SER A 175 9.20 -2.11 -0.49
N SER A 176 8.35 -1.22 -0.97
CA SER A 176 8.37 -0.67 -2.33
C SER A 176 8.61 0.83 -2.32
N LEU A 177 8.71 1.37 -3.52
CA LEU A 177 8.45 2.77 -3.85
C LEU A 177 7.28 2.81 -4.84
N ARG A 178 6.64 3.97 -4.98
CA ARG A 178 5.54 4.16 -5.92
C ARG A 178 5.97 4.96 -7.13
N TYR A 179 5.89 4.34 -8.30
CA TYR A 179 6.11 4.95 -9.61
C TYR A 179 4.79 5.41 -10.21
N HIS A 180 4.74 6.63 -10.72
CA HIS A 180 3.62 7.17 -11.46
C HIS A 180 4.08 7.66 -12.83
N LEU A 181 3.38 7.26 -13.89
CA LEU A 181 3.52 7.81 -15.25
C LEU A 181 2.19 8.42 -15.69
N GLY A 182 2.20 9.71 -16.05
CA GLY A 182 1.02 10.39 -16.59
C GLY A 182 0.62 9.84 -17.96
N LEU A 183 -0.64 9.42 -18.11
CA LEU A 183 -1.16 8.91 -19.38
C LEU A 183 -2.13 9.91 -20.00
N ASP A 184 -3.27 10.13 -19.34
CA ASP A 184 -4.24 11.14 -19.74
C ASP A 184 -4.61 11.98 -18.52
N THR A 185 -3.96 13.13 -18.42
CA THR A 185 -3.98 13.98 -17.24
C THR A 185 -4.40 15.40 -17.61
N PRO A 186 -4.83 16.20 -16.63
CA PRO A 186 -5.16 17.61 -16.88
C PRO A 186 -3.99 18.46 -17.38
N ASN A 187 -2.74 17.97 -17.31
CA ASN A 187 -1.52 18.72 -17.63
C ASN A 187 -1.47 20.08 -16.92
N SER A 188 -1.90 20.11 -15.66
CA SER A 188 -2.02 21.33 -14.85
C SER A 188 -1.47 21.11 -13.46
N THR A 189 -0.92 22.18 -12.88
CA THR A 189 -0.48 22.22 -11.49
C THR A 189 -1.62 22.03 -10.48
N ASP A 190 -2.87 22.20 -10.92
CA ASP A 190 -4.07 21.96 -10.10
C ASP A 190 -4.36 20.47 -9.85
N CYS A 191 -3.68 19.57 -10.57
CA CYS A 191 -3.69 18.14 -10.32
C CYS A 191 -2.32 17.67 -9.82
N TYR A 192 -2.21 17.42 -8.52
CA TYR A 192 -0.93 17.11 -7.88
C TYR A 192 -1.05 16.10 -6.74
N ILE A 193 0.09 15.50 -6.40
CA ILE A 193 0.34 14.83 -5.12
C ILE A 193 1.40 15.63 -4.36
N ASN A 194 1.13 15.98 -3.12
CA ASN A 194 2.15 16.49 -2.21
C ASN A 194 2.75 15.31 -1.44
N VAL A 195 4.06 15.13 -1.54
CA VAL A 195 4.81 14.12 -0.79
C VAL A 195 5.80 14.84 0.11
N ASP A 196 5.55 14.78 1.42
CA ASP A 196 6.41 15.41 2.43
C ASP A 196 6.70 16.91 2.18
N GLY A 197 5.70 17.65 1.71
CA GLY A 197 5.85 19.07 1.36
C GLY A 197 6.26 19.35 -0.09
N THR A 198 6.64 18.33 -0.86
CA THR A 198 6.99 18.48 -2.29
C THR A 198 5.77 18.21 -3.17
N ASN A 199 5.31 19.23 -3.92
CA ASN A 199 4.24 19.06 -4.91
C ASN A 199 4.79 18.43 -6.20
N CYS A 200 4.19 17.32 -6.62
CA CYS A 200 4.44 16.64 -7.89
C CYS A 200 3.14 16.67 -8.70
N SER A 201 3.13 17.41 -9.81
CA SER A 201 2.00 17.43 -10.74
C SER A 201 2.17 16.39 -11.83
N TRP A 202 1.07 15.82 -12.30
CA TRP A 202 1.12 14.85 -13.39
C TRP A 202 0.98 15.53 -14.74
N TYR A 203 1.89 15.19 -15.65
CA TYR A 203 1.84 15.56 -17.05
C TYR A 203 1.92 14.29 -17.90
N ASN A 204 1.27 14.32 -19.06
CA ASN A 204 1.28 13.22 -20.00
C ASN A 204 2.72 12.87 -20.42
N GLY A 205 3.07 11.59 -20.33
CA GLY A 205 4.41 11.07 -20.66
C GLY A 205 5.49 11.36 -19.62
N GLN A 206 5.19 12.10 -18.54
CA GLN A 206 6.14 12.35 -17.47
C GLN A 206 5.94 11.39 -16.30
N ASP A 207 7.04 10.95 -15.72
CA ASP A 207 7.06 10.03 -14.59
C ASP A 207 7.80 10.58 -13.37
N PHE A 208 7.49 10.02 -12.22
CA PHE A 208 8.27 10.19 -11.00
C PHE A 208 8.09 9.00 -10.08
N VAL A 209 9.03 8.83 -9.16
CA VAL A 209 8.94 7.86 -8.06
C VAL A 209 8.84 8.60 -6.74
N PHE A 210 8.03 8.11 -5.82
CA PHE A 210 8.01 8.62 -4.46
C PHE A 210 7.97 7.49 -3.44
N ASP A 211 8.42 7.79 -2.23
CA ASP A 211 8.32 6.90 -1.09
C ASP A 211 6.96 7.13 -0.40
N GLU A 212 6.04 6.19 -0.60
CA GLU A 212 4.67 6.20 -0.11
C GLU A 212 4.55 6.17 1.43
N THR A 213 5.65 5.88 2.14
CA THR A 213 5.66 5.91 3.61
C THR A 213 5.84 7.32 4.18
N TYR A 214 6.26 8.28 3.36
CA TYR A 214 6.16 9.69 3.75
C TYR A 214 4.69 10.13 3.80
N PRO A 215 4.33 11.10 4.68
CA PRO A 215 3.00 11.70 4.63
C PRO A 215 2.75 12.34 3.27
N HIS A 216 1.67 11.92 2.61
CA HIS A 216 1.31 12.42 1.29
C HIS A 216 -0.21 12.56 1.11
N HIS A 217 -0.61 13.47 0.23
CA HIS A 217 -2.00 13.73 -0.13
C HIS A 217 -2.09 14.12 -1.61
N ALA A 218 -3.21 13.83 -2.27
CA ALA A 218 -3.41 14.16 -3.68
C ALA A 218 -4.68 14.98 -3.88
N LYS A 219 -4.67 15.90 -4.84
CA LYS A 219 -5.81 16.72 -5.24
C LYS A 219 -5.89 16.77 -6.76
N ASN A 220 -7.11 16.72 -7.27
CA ASN A 220 -7.43 17.06 -8.63
C ASN A 220 -8.46 18.20 -8.61
N ASN A 221 -7.99 19.44 -8.57
CA ASN A 221 -8.84 20.62 -8.59
C ASN A 221 -9.22 21.06 -10.03
N SER A 222 -8.78 20.30 -11.04
CA SER A 222 -9.11 20.57 -12.43
C SER A 222 -10.49 20.06 -12.83
N GLN A 223 -10.91 20.37 -14.06
CA GLN A 223 -12.16 19.88 -14.67
C GLN A 223 -12.00 18.55 -15.43
N ALA A 224 -10.79 18.00 -15.52
CA ALA A 224 -10.50 16.77 -16.23
C ALA A 224 -10.07 15.64 -15.28
N SER A 225 -10.32 14.39 -15.67
CA SER A 225 -9.83 13.23 -14.91
C SER A 225 -8.31 13.10 -15.05
N ARG A 226 -7.67 12.45 -14.08
CA ARG A 226 -6.26 12.07 -14.14
C ARG A 226 -6.12 10.56 -14.16
N LEU A 227 -5.78 10.03 -15.33
CA LEU A 227 -5.44 8.64 -15.60
C LEU A 227 -3.92 8.47 -15.66
N ILE A 228 -3.40 7.58 -14.83
CA ILE A 228 -1.96 7.25 -14.78
C ILE A 228 -1.74 5.75 -14.82
N LEU A 229 -0.53 5.34 -15.20
CA LEU A 229 0.03 4.06 -14.82
C LEU A 229 0.68 4.22 -13.43
N MET A 230 0.22 3.45 -12.46
CA MET A 230 0.79 3.38 -11.12
C MET A 230 1.44 2.03 -10.91
N CYS A 231 2.70 2.02 -10.49
CA CYS A 231 3.45 0.80 -10.22
C CYS A 231 4.05 0.81 -8.81
N ASP A 232 3.99 -0.35 -8.16
CA ASP A 232 4.87 -0.65 -7.04
C ASP A 232 6.20 -1.12 -7.62
N VAL A 233 7.28 -0.38 -7.34
CA VAL A 233 8.63 -0.63 -7.87
C VAL A 233 9.60 -0.97 -6.75
N GLU A 234 10.65 -1.70 -7.08
CA GLU A 234 11.64 -2.14 -6.11
C GLU A 234 12.32 -0.96 -5.41
N ARG A 235 12.27 -0.94 -4.07
CA ARG A 235 13.07 -0.01 -3.29
C ARG A 235 14.55 -0.45 -3.30
N PRO A 236 15.50 0.44 -3.65
CA PRO A 236 16.92 0.14 -3.55
C PRO A 236 17.36 -0.11 -2.11
N MET A 237 17.64 -1.37 -1.77
CA MET A 237 18.05 -1.79 -0.42
C MET A 237 19.39 -2.53 -0.40
N ASN A 238 19.99 -2.64 0.79
CA ASN A 238 21.09 -3.56 1.06
C ASN A 238 20.60 -5.03 1.14
N LEU A 239 21.50 -5.97 1.40
CA LEU A 239 21.16 -7.40 1.45
C LEU A 239 20.07 -7.73 2.48
N VAL A 240 20.17 -7.16 3.69
CA VAL A 240 19.21 -7.39 4.77
C VAL A 240 17.80 -6.92 4.36
N GLY A 241 17.69 -5.71 3.80
CA GLY A 241 16.42 -5.20 3.30
C GLY A 241 15.83 -6.05 2.18
N ARG A 242 16.66 -6.58 1.26
CA ARG A 242 16.21 -7.48 0.20
C ARG A 242 15.59 -8.79 0.73
N ILE A 243 16.12 -9.33 1.84
CA ILE A 243 15.54 -10.52 2.49
C ILE A 243 14.16 -10.20 3.06
N PHE A 244 14.02 -9.09 3.80
CA PHE A 244 12.71 -8.66 4.31
C PHE A 244 11.72 -8.39 3.17
N ASN A 245 12.17 -7.76 2.09
CA ASN A 245 11.35 -7.52 0.92
C ASN A 245 10.89 -8.81 0.25
N LEU A 246 11.72 -9.85 0.18
CA LEU A 246 11.30 -11.14 -0.36
C LEU A 246 10.13 -11.74 0.44
N LEU A 247 10.23 -11.74 1.78
CA LEU A 247 9.16 -12.21 2.65
C LEU A 247 7.88 -11.37 2.48
N TYR A 248 8.03 -10.05 2.37
CA TYR A 248 6.92 -9.15 2.11
C TYR A 248 6.24 -9.47 0.77
N ARG A 249 7.00 -9.68 -0.32
CA ARG A 249 6.48 -10.03 -1.65
C ARG A 249 5.64 -11.30 -1.61
N LEU A 250 6.07 -12.31 -0.84
CA LEU A 250 5.32 -13.55 -0.66
C LEU A 250 3.99 -13.32 0.07
N MET A 251 3.99 -12.50 1.11
CA MET A 251 2.77 -12.18 1.85
C MET A 251 1.79 -11.32 1.05
N ILE A 252 2.26 -10.26 0.40
CA ILE A 252 1.42 -9.30 -0.30
C ILE A 252 0.77 -9.90 -1.55
N LYS A 253 1.35 -10.96 -2.14
CA LYS A 253 0.68 -11.75 -3.19
C LYS A 253 -0.68 -12.28 -2.72
N GLY A 254 -0.82 -12.59 -1.42
CA GLY A 254 -2.08 -13.00 -0.81
C GLY A 254 -3.17 -11.91 -0.79
N THR A 255 -2.83 -10.65 -1.05
CA THR A 255 -3.77 -9.52 -1.12
C THR A 255 -4.22 -9.20 -2.53
N LEU A 256 -3.93 -10.06 -3.51
CA LEU A 256 -4.36 -9.86 -4.89
C LEU A 256 -5.88 -9.68 -4.97
N VAL A 257 -6.32 -8.60 -5.62
CA VAL A 257 -7.73 -8.24 -5.80
C VAL A 257 -8.07 -8.36 -7.28
N PRO A 258 -9.08 -9.17 -7.65
CA PRO A 258 -9.47 -9.35 -9.05
C PRO A 258 -10.13 -8.09 -9.63
N ASN A 259 -9.98 -7.84 -10.93
CA ASN A 259 -10.79 -6.84 -11.64
C ASN A 259 -12.17 -7.42 -11.99
N SER A 260 -12.19 -8.66 -12.46
CA SER A 260 -13.40 -9.38 -12.90
C SER A 260 -13.44 -10.80 -12.32
N THR A 261 -14.49 -11.56 -12.63
CA THR A 261 -14.61 -12.98 -12.23
C THR A 261 -13.58 -13.89 -12.91
N GLU A 262 -12.94 -13.43 -13.99
CA GLU A 262 -11.93 -14.21 -14.71
C GLU A 262 -10.56 -14.18 -14.01
N ASP A 263 -10.36 -13.26 -13.06
CA ASP A 263 -9.10 -13.08 -12.34
C ASP A 263 -9.01 -13.95 -11.08
N GLN A 264 -7.78 -14.33 -10.73
CA GLN A 264 -7.50 -14.98 -9.46
C GLN A 264 -7.82 -14.05 -8.29
N ARG A 265 -8.05 -14.61 -7.10
CA ARG A 265 -8.21 -13.84 -5.86
C ARG A 265 -7.24 -14.38 -4.82
N GLY A 266 -6.50 -13.48 -4.18
CA GLY A 266 -5.59 -13.84 -3.10
C GLY A 266 -6.34 -14.31 -1.84
N VAL A 267 -5.68 -15.13 -1.03
CA VAL A 267 -6.27 -15.73 0.20
C VAL A 267 -6.78 -14.68 1.18
N PHE A 268 -6.01 -13.60 1.41
CA PHE A 268 -6.43 -12.53 2.32
C PHE A 268 -7.59 -11.72 1.75
N SER A 269 -7.61 -11.49 0.44
CA SER A 269 -8.74 -10.84 -0.24
C SER A 269 -10.01 -11.70 -0.18
N ALA A 270 -9.87 -13.03 -0.29
CA ALA A 270 -10.99 -13.97 -0.14
C ALA A 270 -11.57 -13.95 1.28
N LEU A 271 -10.70 -13.98 2.31
CA LEU A 271 -11.12 -13.83 3.71
C LEU A 271 -11.80 -12.49 3.97
N PHE A 272 -11.29 -11.40 3.41
CA PHE A 272 -11.91 -10.08 3.57
C PHE A 272 -13.28 -10.00 2.88
N ALA A 273 -13.42 -10.60 1.71
CA ALA A 273 -14.70 -10.67 1.00
C ALA A 273 -15.73 -11.52 1.75
N SER A 274 -15.33 -12.65 2.35
CA SER A 274 -16.25 -13.50 3.14
C SER A 274 -16.74 -12.80 4.41
N MET A 275 -15.96 -11.87 4.98
CA MET A 275 -16.36 -11.05 6.12
C MET A 275 -17.26 -9.85 5.74
N ALA A 276 -17.58 -9.64 4.46
CA ALA A 276 -18.40 -8.52 4.02
C ALA A 276 -19.80 -8.44 4.69
N PRO A 277 -20.54 -9.55 4.92
CA PRO A 277 -21.84 -9.50 5.60
C PRO A 277 -21.73 -9.05 7.07
N LEU A 278 -20.70 -9.53 7.80
CA LEU A 278 -20.43 -9.12 9.18
C LEU A 278 -20.22 -7.61 9.30
N ARG A 279 -19.67 -6.98 8.26
CA ARG A 279 -19.51 -5.53 8.21
C ARG A 279 -20.86 -4.80 8.22
N GLN A 280 -21.87 -5.28 7.52
CA GLN A 280 -23.18 -4.62 7.54
C GLN A 280 -23.78 -4.64 8.94
N SER A 281 -23.69 -5.79 9.63
CA SER A 281 -24.11 -5.92 11.02
C SER A 281 -23.34 -4.99 11.96
N THR A 282 -22.02 -4.85 11.80
CA THR A 282 -21.24 -3.91 12.62
C THR A 282 -21.53 -2.44 12.33
N LEU A 283 -21.83 -2.08 11.08
CA LEU A 283 -22.25 -0.71 10.72
C LEU A 283 -23.63 -0.38 11.29
N LYS A 284 -24.58 -1.30 11.20
CA LYS A 284 -25.91 -1.19 11.82
C LYS A 284 -25.78 -1.02 13.34
N LEU A 285 -24.99 -1.88 13.99
CA LEU A 285 -24.71 -1.77 15.41
C LEU A 285 -24.08 -0.42 15.80
N ARG A 286 -23.15 0.09 14.99
CA ARG A 286 -22.53 1.40 15.24
C ARG A 286 -23.56 2.54 15.16
N ALA A 287 -24.51 2.45 14.24
CA ALA A 287 -25.57 3.44 14.06
C ALA A 287 -26.60 3.38 15.20
N GLU A 288 -27.05 2.18 15.57
CA GLU A 288 -28.11 1.98 16.56
C GLU A 288 -27.60 2.02 18.01
N ARG A 289 -26.43 1.45 18.28
CA ARG A 289 -25.88 1.26 19.64
C ARG A 289 -24.39 1.59 19.70
N ARG A 290 -24.08 2.88 19.55
CA ARG A 290 -22.69 3.38 19.46
C ARG A 290 -21.81 2.99 20.66
N ASN A 291 -22.35 2.94 21.88
CA ASN A 291 -21.60 2.57 23.08
C ASN A 291 -21.27 1.08 23.10
N LEU A 292 -22.23 0.22 22.78
CA LEU A 292 -22.00 -1.22 22.65
C LEU A 292 -20.98 -1.53 21.55
N TYR A 293 -21.09 -0.86 20.40
CA TYR A 293 -20.08 -0.98 19.33
C TYR A 293 -18.68 -0.60 19.81
N LYS A 294 -18.53 0.51 20.55
CA LYS A 294 -17.24 0.93 21.11
C LYS A 294 -16.70 -0.10 22.11
N ALA A 295 -17.54 -0.60 23.01
CA ALA A 295 -17.16 -1.61 24.00
C ALA A 295 -16.67 -2.90 23.32
N LEU A 296 -17.47 -3.47 22.41
CA LEU A 296 -17.10 -4.68 21.67
C LEU A 296 -15.82 -4.49 20.86
N LYS A 297 -15.65 -3.33 20.21
CA LYS A 297 -14.44 -3.02 19.45
C LYS A 297 -13.21 -2.97 20.37
N ILE A 298 -13.32 -2.36 21.54
CA ILE A 298 -12.22 -2.30 22.52
C ILE A 298 -11.91 -3.72 23.01
N THR A 299 -12.92 -4.47 23.47
CA THR A 299 -12.77 -5.84 23.97
C THR A 299 -12.11 -6.76 22.93
N LEU A 300 -12.53 -6.69 21.67
CA LEU A 300 -11.93 -7.49 20.60
C LEU A 300 -10.46 -7.13 20.41
N ASN A 301 -10.14 -5.84 20.31
CA ASN A 301 -8.77 -5.37 20.09
C ASN A 301 -7.85 -5.68 21.27
N THR A 302 -8.32 -5.53 22.52
CA THR A 302 -7.54 -5.88 23.72
C THR A 302 -7.32 -7.38 23.82
N SER A 303 -8.33 -8.19 23.47
CA SER A 303 -8.20 -9.66 23.45
C SER A 303 -7.20 -10.13 22.40
N LEU A 304 -7.27 -9.59 21.18
CA LEU A 304 -6.30 -9.91 20.12
C LEU A 304 -4.87 -9.52 20.51
N LEU A 305 -4.71 -8.37 21.15
CA LEU A 305 -3.41 -7.91 21.65
C LEU A 305 -2.89 -8.83 22.76
N ALA A 306 -3.74 -9.22 23.72
CA ALA A 306 -3.38 -10.16 24.78
C ALA A 306 -2.97 -11.53 24.24
N ILE A 307 -3.69 -12.06 23.24
CA ILE A 307 -3.33 -13.31 22.55
C ILE A 307 -1.97 -13.17 21.87
N LEU A 308 -1.71 -12.08 21.16
CA LEU A 308 -0.41 -11.84 20.53
C LEU A 308 0.73 -11.85 21.56
N PHE A 309 0.57 -11.15 22.68
CA PHE A 309 1.57 -11.14 23.75
C PHE A 309 1.75 -12.51 24.39
N ALA A 310 0.67 -13.28 24.60
CA ALA A 310 0.74 -14.64 25.13
C ALA A 310 1.53 -15.57 24.19
N LEU A 311 1.29 -15.47 22.87
CA LEU A 311 2.02 -16.24 21.87
C LEU A 311 3.52 -15.87 21.82
N LEU A 312 3.83 -14.57 21.85
CA LEU A 312 5.22 -14.10 21.91
C LEU A 312 5.92 -14.59 23.18
N PHE A 313 5.25 -14.49 24.33
CA PHE A 313 5.77 -14.98 25.60
C PHE A 313 6.02 -16.49 25.58
N ALA A 314 5.07 -17.27 25.06
CA ALA A 314 5.23 -18.71 24.92
C ALA A 314 6.41 -19.07 24.01
N PHE A 315 6.54 -18.39 22.87
CA PHE A 315 7.64 -18.60 21.93
C PHE A 315 9.01 -18.30 22.56
N PHE A 316 9.17 -17.14 23.20
CA PHE A 316 10.46 -16.80 23.82
C PHE A 316 10.78 -17.68 25.03
N SER A 317 9.77 -18.08 25.82
CA SER A 317 9.97 -19.00 26.94
C SER A 317 10.41 -20.39 26.46
N LEU A 318 9.86 -20.88 25.35
CA LEU A 318 10.29 -22.13 24.71
C LEU A 318 11.73 -22.00 24.21
N PHE A 319 12.08 -20.88 23.59
CA PHE A 319 13.42 -20.60 23.10
C PHE A 319 14.45 -20.49 24.24
N GLU A 320 14.11 -19.82 25.34
CA GLU A 320 14.92 -19.72 26.56
C GLU A 320 15.14 -21.10 27.18
N SER A 321 14.09 -21.95 27.24
CA SER A 321 14.19 -23.34 27.71
C SER A 321 15.08 -24.20 26.81
N PHE A 322 15.04 -23.99 25.50
CA PHE A 322 15.90 -24.70 24.55
C PHE A 322 17.36 -24.29 24.66
N LEU A 323 17.64 -23.00 24.85
CA LEU A 323 18.99 -22.48 25.06
C LEU A 323 19.58 -22.98 26.38
N SER A 324 18.80 -22.97 27.46
CA SER A 324 19.26 -23.47 28.74
C SER A 324 19.57 -24.96 28.66
N ALA A 325 18.70 -25.78 28.05
CA ALA A 325 18.94 -27.22 27.87
C ALA A 325 20.23 -27.56 27.10
N ARG A 326 20.66 -26.70 26.16
CA ARG A 326 21.91 -26.89 25.39
C ARG A 326 23.18 -26.43 26.10
N LEU A 327 23.07 -25.58 27.12
CA LEU A 327 24.22 -25.15 27.93
C LEU A 327 24.62 -26.19 28.99
N TRP A 328 23.81 -27.24 29.17
CA TRP A 328 24.05 -28.37 30.08
C TRP A 328 24.44 -29.67 29.36
N LEU A 329 24.69 -29.62 28.04
CA LEU A 329 25.22 -30.72 27.21
C LEU A 329 26.60 -30.34 26.69
#